data_AF-A0A067FS63-F1
#
_entry.id   AF-A0A067FS63-F1
#
_cell.length_a   1.000
_cell.length_b   1.000
_cell.length_c   1.000
_cell.angle_alpha   90.00
_cell.angle_beta   90.00
_cell.angle_gamma   90.00
#
_symmetry.space_group_name_H-M   'P 1'
#
loop_
_entity.id
_entity.type
_entity.pdbx_description
1 polymer ?
#
loop_
_entity_poly.entity_id
_entity_poly.type
_entity_poly.pdbx_seq_one_letter_code
_entity_poly.pdbx_strand_id
1 'polypeptide(L)'
;PTSESFAGEFNIVKWVESNLPENVLQVLDPELRQLMTSNESQTIQLHDCLITIIGSVGLSCTTESPGGRIGIREALRRLKSSQEILLKQQVPNGKTKS
;
A
#
# COMPACT_ATOMS: atom_id res chain seq x y z
N PRO A 1 -17.55 1.58 -3.16
CA PRO A 1 -17.89 3.01 -3.11
C PRO A 1 -19.10 3.34 -4.00
N THR A 2 -20.12 3.95 -3.42
CA THR A 2 -21.42 4.27 -4.06
C THR A 2 -21.50 5.72 -4.58
N SER A 3 -20.39 6.46 -4.59
CA SER A 3 -20.35 7.79 -5.21
C SER A 3 -20.57 7.70 -6.72
N GLU A 4 -21.34 8.64 -7.28
CA GLU A 4 -21.59 8.78 -8.72
C GLU A 4 -20.29 8.94 -9.53
N SER A 5 -19.20 9.38 -8.90
CA SER A 5 -17.86 9.45 -9.51
C SER A 5 -17.29 8.09 -9.92
N PHE A 6 -17.89 6.98 -9.45
CA PHE A 6 -17.50 5.61 -9.80
C PHE A 6 -18.43 4.95 -10.84
N ALA A 7 -19.20 5.74 -11.60
CA ALA A 7 -20.09 5.23 -12.63
C ALA A 7 -19.34 4.85 -13.93
N GLY A 8 -19.89 3.87 -14.66
CA GLY A 8 -19.37 3.44 -15.96
C GLY A 8 -18.04 2.68 -15.87
N GLU A 9 -17.06 3.09 -16.67
CA GLU A 9 -15.74 2.43 -16.73
C GLU A 9 -14.82 2.79 -15.56
N PHE A 10 -15.14 3.82 -14.77
CA PHE A 10 -14.27 4.37 -13.74
C PHE A 10 -14.58 3.74 -12.39
N ASN A 11 -14.11 2.51 -12.17
CA ASN A 11 -14.31 1.82 -10.89
C ASN A 11 -13.18 2.13 -9.89
N ILE A 12 -13.34 1.70 -8.63
CA ILE A 12 -12.34 1.93 -7.58
C ILE A 12 -10.95 1.39 -7.94
N VAL A 13 -10.86 0.28 -8.67
CA VAL A 13 -9.59 -0.31 -9.07
C VAL A 13 -8.84 0.64 -10.01
N LYS A 14 -9.51 1.13 -11.06
CA LYS A 14 -8.90 2.08 -12.00
C LYS A 14 -8.51 3.41 -11.34
N TRP A 15 -9.30 3.87 -10.38
CA TRP A 15 -8.96 5.07 -9.61
C TRP A 15 -7.70 4.85 -8.78
N VAL A 16 -7.57 3.70 -8.11
CA VAL A 16 -6.36 3.36 -7.35
C VAL A 16 -5.14 3.22 -8.28
N GLU A 17 -5.28 2.54 -9.41
CA GLU A 17 -4.22 2.40 -10.43
C GLU A 17 -3.71 3.76 -10.90
N SER A 18 -4.61 4.72 -11.16
CA SER A 18 -4.26 6.05 -11.64
C SER A 18 -3.56 6.93 -10.60
N ASN A 19 -3.57 6.54 -9.32
CA ASN A 19 -2.92 7.26 -8.23
C ASN A 19 -1.58 6.63 -7.81
N LEU A 20 -1.15 5.54 -8.44
CA LEU A 20 0.09 4.85 -8.09
C LEU A 20 1.21 5.10 -9.11
N PRO A 21 2.49 5.14 -8.67
CA PRO A 21 2.93 5.15 -7.27
C PRO A 21 2.89 6.52 -6.58
N GLU A 22 2.86 7.64 -7.33
CA GLU A 22 3.17 8.98 -6.82
C GLU A 22 2.11 9.54 -5.84
N ASN A 23 0.85 9.14 -5.96
CA ASN A 23 -0.27 9.67 -5.18
C ASN A 23 -0.87 8.61 -4.25
N VAL A 24 -0.09 7.61 -3.82
CA VAL A 24 -0.59 6.50 -2.98
C VAL A 24 -1.26 6.97 -1.68
N LEU A 25 -0.82 8.10 -1.13
CA LEU A 25 -1.42 8.69 0.07
C LEU A 25 -2.86 9.16 -0.16
N GLN A 26 -3.24 9.52 -1.39
CA GLN A 26 -4.61 9.95 -1.72
C GLN A 26 -5.60 8.78 -1.67
N VAL A 27 -5.11 7.56 -1.82
CA VAL A 27 -5.90 6.31 -1.81
C VAL A 27 -6.29 5.88 -0.40
N LEU A 28 -5.56 6.36 0.61
CA LEU A 28 -5.79 5.96 2.00
C LEU A 28 -7.01 6.68 2.59
N ASP A 29 -7.66 6.01 3.56
CA ASP A 29 -8.70 6.63 4.36
C ASP A 29 -8.18 7.89 5.08
N PRO A 30 -8.99 8.95 5.24
CA PRO A 30 -8.56 10.20 5.87
C PRO A 30 -7.91 10.02 7.25
N GLU A 31 -8.42 9.10 8.06
CA GLU A 31 -7.87 8.77 9.38
C GLU A 31 -6.47 8.16 9.28
N LEU A 32 -6.28 7.23 8.34
CA LEU A 32 -4.98 6.60 8.07
C LEU A 32 -3.99 7.62 7.50
N ARG A 33 -4.45 8.51 6.60
CA ARG A 33 -3.65 9.62 6.07
C ARG A 33 -3.15 10.52 7.19
N GLN A 34 -4.05 10.92 8.10
CA GLN A 34 -3.71 11.78 9.22
C GLN A 34 -2.67 11.13 10.14
N LEU A 35 -2.82 9.83 10.42
CA LEU A 35 -1.83 9.08 11.19
C LEU A 35 -0.46 9.11 10.52
N MET A 36 -0.42 8.98 9.19
CA MET A 36 0.85 8.94 8.46
C MET A 36 1.53 10.31 8.33
N THR A 37 0.77 11.38 8.16
CA THR A 37 1.32 12.74 8.01
C THR A 37 1.83 13.35 9.33
N SER A 38 1.60 12.66 10.46
CA SER A 38 2.00 13.15 11.78
C SER A 38 3.51 13.08 12.05
N ASN A 39 4.28 12.33 11.26
CA ASN A 39 5.74 12.23 11.40
C ASN A 39 6.43 12.07 10.03
N GLU A 40 7.09 13.14 9.55
CA GLU A 40 7.67 13.23 8.20
C GLU A 40 8.67 12.10 7.87
N SER A 41 9.46 11.66 8.85
CA SER A 41 10.42 10.56 8.64
C SER A 41 9.72 9.21 8.44
N GLN A 42 8.55 9.01 9.04
CA GLN A 42 7.74 7.80 8.86
C GLN A 42 6.99 7.83 7.53
N THR A 43 6.64 9.01 7.01
CA THR A 43 5.89 9.18 5.75
C THR A 43 6.60 8.58 4.53
N ILE A 44 7.90 8.83 4.35
CA ILE A 44 8.69 8.29 3.22
C ILE A 44 8.78 6.76 3.33
N GLN A 45 8.99 6.25 4.54
CA GLN A 45 9.16 4.81 4.82
C GLN A 45 7.86 4.02 4.60
N LEU A 46 6.71 4.63 4.93
CA LEU A 46 5.40 4.04 4.71
C LEU A 46 4.98 4.06 3.23
N HIS A 47 5.52 4.98 2.43
CA HIS A 47 5.20 5.09 1.01
C HIS A 47 5.50 3.79 0.23
N ASP A 48 6.71 3.25 0.38
CA ASP A 48 7.12 2.00 -0.30
C ASP A 48 6.33 0.78 0.19
N CYS A 49 6.02 0.76 1.48
CA CYS A 49 5.17 -0.26 2.08
C CYS A 49 3.77 -0.24 1.45
N LEU A 50 3.17 0.94 1.30
CA LEU A 50 1.84 1.10 0.71
C LEU A 50 1.81 0.79 -0.78
N ILE A 51 2.83 1.18 -1.55
CA ILE A 51 2.94 0.76 -2.95
C ILE A 51 2.92 -0.77 -3.05
N THR A 52 3.64 -1.44 -2.16
CA THR A 52 3.66 -2.91 -2.15
C THR A 52 2.30 -3.49 -1.74
N ILE A 53 1.70 -2.98 -0.66
CA ILE A 53 0.42 -3.51 -0.15
C ILE A 53 -0.73 -3.21 -1.12
N ILE A 54 -0.92 -1.95 -1.50
CA ILE A 54 -2.04 -1.50 -2.34
C ILE A 54 -1.77 -1.84 -3.80
N GLY A 55 -0.62 -1.44 -4.32
CA GLY A 55 -0.29 -1.60 -5.74
C GLY A 55 0.04 -3.04 -6.12
N SER A 56 0.81 -3.76 -5.31
CA SER A 56 1.19 -5.14 -5.66
C SER A 56 0.15 -6.15 -5.22
N VAL A 57 -0.24 -6.16 -3.94
CA VAL A 57 -1.17 -7.19 -3.41
C VAL A 57 -2.62 -6.81 -3.69
N GLY A 58 -3.02 -5.58 -3.35
CA GLY A 58 -4.39 -5.08 -3.49
C GLY A 58 -4.91 -5.16 -4.92
N LEU A 59 -4.23 -4.53 -5.87
CA LEU A 59 -4.64 -4.56 -7.28
C LEU A 59 -4.62 -5.97 -7.89
N SER A 60 -3.63 -6.80 -7.53
CA SER A 60 -3.59 -8.19 -8.01
C SER A 60 -4.71 -9.05 -7.42
N CYS A 61 -5.32 -8.67 -6.29
CA CYS A 61 -6.51 -9.35 -5.77
C CYS A 61 -7.78 -8.98 -6.54
N THR A 62 -7.81 -7.81 -7.18
CA THR A 62 -8.99 -7.27 -7.86
C THR A 62 -9.03 -7.59 -9.36
N THR A 63 -8.08 -8.37 -9.88
CA THR A 63 -8.10 -8.81 -11.28
C THR A 63 -9.41 -9.51 -11.60
N GLU A 64 -10.05 -9.11 -12.72
CA GLU A 64 -11.39 -9.58 -13.09
C GLU A 64 -11.44 -11.11 -13.22
N SER A 65 -10.49 -11.66 -13.97
CA SER A 65 -10.34 -13.12 -14.13
C SER A 65 -9.90 -13.77 -12.83
N PRO A 66 -10.63 -14.79 -12.33
CA PRO A 66 -10.24 -15.54 -11.13
C PRO A 66 -8.83 -16.12 -11.21
N GLY A 67 -8.40 -16.58 -12.39
CA GLY A 67 -7.06 -17.14 -12.61
C GLY A 67 -5.96 -16.09 -12.72
N GLY A 68 -6.31 -14.82 -12.96
CA GLY A 68 -5.37 -13.71 -12.96
C GLY A 68 -5.10 -13.13 -11.56
N ARG A 69 -5.90 -13.50 -10.56
CA ARG A 69 -5.74 -13.01 -9.19
C ARG A 69 -4.52 -13.64 -8.53
N ILE A 70 -3.85 -12.85 -7.70
CA ILE A 70 -2.74 -13.32 -6.87
C ILE A 70 -3.16 -14.50 -5.98
N GLY A 71 -2.36 -15.56 -5.96
CA GLY A 71 -2.58 -16.68 -5.06
C GLY A 71 -2.29 -16.31 -3.60
N ILE A 72 -3.02 -16.89 -2.65
CA ILE A 72 -2.89 -16.56 -1.22
C ILE A 72 -1.45 -16.72 -0.67
N ARG A 73 -0.70 -17.71 -1.18
CA ARG A 73 0.71 -17.94 -0.81
C ARG A 73 1.62 -16.82 -1.29
N GLU A 74 1.39 -16.33 -2.50
CA GLU A 74 2.11 -15.19 -3.10
C GLU A 74 1.77 -13.89 -2.35
N ALA A 75 0.48 -13.65 -2.10
CA ALA A 75 0.01 -12.51 -1.34
C ALA A 75 0.64 -12.47 0.06
N LEU A 76 0.63 -13.60 0.78
CA LEU A 76 1.26 -13.70 2.10
C LEU A 76 2.76 -13.38 2.06
N ARG A 77 3.49 -13.86 1.05
CA ARG A 77 4.92 -13.57 0.92
C ARG A 77 5.18 -12.07 0.71
N ARG A 78 4.40 -11.43 -0.17
CA ARG A 78 4.51 -9.98 -0.42
C ARG A 78 4.17 -9.17 0.82
N LEU A 79 3.11 -9.54 1.54
CA LEU A 79 2.74 -8.89 2.81
C LEU A 79 3.83 -9.04 3.88
N LYS A 80 4.46 -10.22 3.99
CA LYS A 80 5.61 -10.41 4.89
C LYS A 80 6.79 -9.53 4.50
N SER A 81 7.07 -9.40 3.20
CA SER A 81 8.11 -8.47 2.71
C SER A 81 7.80 -7.02 3.08
N SER A 82 6.55 -6.58 2.94
CA SER A 82 6.12 -5.23 3.35
C SER A 82 6.24 -5.04 4.87
N GLN A 83 5.88 -6.05 5.66
CA GLN A 83 6.06 -6.05 7.11
C GLN A 83 7.54 -5.94 7.47
N GLU A 84 8.43 -6.67 6.79
CA GLU A 84 9.87 -6.54 7.00
C GLU A 84 10.39 -5.14 6.68
N ILE A 85 9.93 -4.50 5.61
CA ILE A 85 10.28 -3.12 5.26
C ILE A 85 9.85 -2.18 6.40
N LEU A 86 8.62 -2.35 6.89
CA LEU A 86 8.06 -1.56 7.99
C LEU A 86 8.81 -1.77 9.32
N LEU A 87 9.16 -3.02 9.66
CA LEU A 87 9.71 -3.40 10.96
C LEU A 87 11.24 -3.31 11.05
N LYS A 88 11.98 -3.55 9.95
CA LYS A 88 13.46 -3.39 9.92
C LYS A 88 13.90 -1.97 10.25
N GLN A 89 12.98 -1.01 10.28
CA GLN A 89 13.22 0.39 10.55
C GLN A 89 12.84 0.81 11.99
N GLN A 90 12.31 -0.12 12.82
CA GLN A 90 12.06 0.10 14.26
C GLN A 90 13.21 -0.36 15.18
N VAL A 91 14.29 -0.92 14.65
CA VAL A 91 15.49 -1.19 15.45
C VAL A 91 16.26 0.13 15.60
N PRO A 92 16.35 0.74 16.80
CA PRO A 92 17.33 1.79 17.00
C PRO A 92 18.69 1.14 16.79
N ASN A 93 19.42 1.64 15.80
CA ASN A 93 20.80 1.27 15.57
C ASN A 93 21.65 1.83 16.73
N GLY A 94 21.49 1.24 17.91
CA GLY A 94 22.29 1.49 19.09
C GLY A 94 23.18 0.29 19.29
N LYS A 95 24.37 0.30 18.66
CA LYS A 95 25.67 0.18 19.36
C LYS A 95 26.75 0.87 18.52
N THR A 96 27.11 2.07 18.95
CA THR A 96 28.43 2.66 18.75
C THR A 96 29.52 1.74 19.33
N LYS A 97 30.62 1.62 18.56
CA LYS A 97 32.03 1.34 18.92
C LYS A 97 32.33 0.48 20.16
N SER A 98 33.11 -0.59 19.94
CA SER A 98 34.42 -0.75 20.59
C SER A 98 35.43 -1.28 19.59
#